data_AF-A0A357T5Q2-F1
#
_entry.id   AF-A0A357T5Q2-F1
#
_cell.length_a   1.000
_cell.length_b   1.000
_cell.length_c   1.000
_cell.angle_alpha   90.00
_cell.angle_beta   90.00
_cell.angle_gamma   90.00
#
_symmetry.space_group_name_H-M   'P 1'
#
loop_
_entity.id
_entity.type
_entity.pdbx_description
1 polymer ?
#
loop_
_entity_poly.entity_id
_entity_poly.type
_entity_poly.pdbx_seq_one_letter_code
_entity_poly.pdbx_strand_id
1 'polypeptide(L)'
;MELRKPEWLKLKIQANQEKKEVETLLNKLSLHTVCEEARCPNLMECYSKKTATFLILGKYCTRHCLFCNVEKGTPLPLEEDEPWRVAQAVAELGLKHAVVTSVTRDDLPDGGASQFGAVIRAIRRLNEGTTVEVLIPDFQGSEDALR
;
A
#
# COMPACT_ATOMS: atom_id res chain seq x y z
N MET A 1 -25.40 8.38 16.41
CA MET A 1 -25.32 7.43 17.54
C MET A 1 -24.07 6.60 17.32
N GLU A 2 -23.04 6.78 18.14
CA GLU A 2 -21.80 6.00 18.02
C GLU A 2 -22.05 4.58 18.57
N LEU A 3 -22.05 3.58 17.68
CA LEU A 3 -22.12 2.18 18.08
C LEU A 3 -20.77 1.78 18.69
N ARG A 4 -20.76 1.46 19.99
CA ARG A 4 -19.55 0.94 20.65
C ARG A 4 -19.13 -0.39 20.02
N LYS A 5 -17.84 -0.53 19.74
CA LYS A 5 -17.26 -1.81 19.31
C LYS A 5 -17.40 -2.86 20.42
N PRO A 6 -17.80 -4.10 20.10
CA PRO A 6 -17.89 -5.18 21.09
C PRO A 6 -16.49 -5.56 21.60
N GLU A 7 -16.42 -6.13 22.81
CA GLU A 7 -15.14 -6.43 23.47
C GLU A 7 -14.23 -7.36 22.65
N TRP A 8 -14.81 -8.34 21.95
CA TRP A 8 -14.05 -9.29 21.12
C TRP A 8 -13.39 -8.64 19.90
N LEU A 9 -13.82 -7.42 19.50
CA LEU A 9 -13.25 -6.68 18.36
C LEU A 9 -12.16 -5.68 18.80
N LYS A 10 -11.94 -5.52 20.10
CA LYS A 10 -10.94 -4.57 20.62
C LYS A 10 -9.56 -5.22 20.67
N LEU A 11 -8.58 -4.48 20.19
CA LEU A 11 -7.18 -4.87 20.31
C LEU A 11 -6.58 -4.35 21.61
N LYS A 12 -5.65 -5.14 22.16
CA LYS A 12 -4.71 -4.65 23.18
C LYS A 12 -3.57 -3.95 22.45
N ILE A 13 -3.57 -2.61 22.47
CA ILE A 13 -2.48 -1.83 21.88
C ILE A 13 -1.24 -2.02 22.75
N GLN A 14 -0.21 -2.66 22.20
CA GLN A 14 1.12 -2.71 22.78
C GLN A 14 1.97 -1.67 22.05
N ALA A 15 2.70 -0.83 22.78
CA ALA A 15 3.67 0.06 22.16
C ALA A 15 4.77 -0.79 21.55
N ASN A 16 4.94 -0.73 20.22
CA ASN A 16 5.94 -1.50 19.50
C ASN A 16 6.92 -0.57 18.78
N GLN A 17 8.21 -0.72 19.10
CA GLN A 17 9.32 -0.02 18.47
C GLN A 17 9.37 -0.25 16.95
N GLU A 18 9.01 -1.46 16.49
CA GLU A 18 8.98 -1.84 15.07
C GLU A 18 8.05 -0.93 14.26
N LYS A 19 6.90 -0.53 14.83
CA LYS A 19 5.96 0.36 14.16
C LYS A 19 6.60 1.71 13.83
N LYS A 20 7.32 2.28 14.80
CA LYS A 20 7.95 3.60 14.64
C LYS A 20 9.07 3.57 13.60
N GLU A 21 9.82 2.47 13.54
CA GLU A 21 10.86 2.25 12.54
C GLU A 21 10.28 2.19 11.13
N VAL A 22 9.17 1.44 10.95
CA VAL A 22 8.46 1.38 9.68
C VAL A 22 7.89 2.74 9.28
N GLU A 23 7.19 3.43 10.18
CA GLU A 23 6.66 4.79 9.94
C GLU A 23 7.78 5.76 9.54
N THR A 24 8.93 5.71 10.22
CA THR A 24 10.07 6.59 9.91
C THR A 24 10.61 6.32 8.51
N LEU A 25 10.74 5.04 8.13
CA LEU A 25 11.22 4.65 6.82
C LEU A 25 10.24 5.04 5.71
N LEU A 26 8.95 4.78 5.90
CA LEU A 26 7.91 5.13 4.92
C LEU A 26 7.89 6.65 4.68
N ASN A 27 7.99 7.46 5.73
CA ASN A 27 8.10 8.90 5.61
C ASN A 27 9.39 9.34 4.90
N LYS A 28 10.53 8.75 5.24
CA LYS A 28 11.83 9.03 4.59
C LYS A 28 11.77 8.74 3.08
N LEU A 29 11.10 7.66 2.69
CA LEU A 29 10.93 7.26 1.31
C LEU A 29 9.69 7.88 0.65
N SER A 30 8.94 8.75 1.33
CA SER A 30 7.71 9.36 0.83
C SER A 30 6.71 8.33 0.26
N LEU A 31 6.53 7.21 0.97
CA LEU A 31 5.64 6.12 0.57
C LEU A 31 4.40 6.06 1.45
N HIS A 32 3.33 5.51 0.90
CA HIS A 32 2.08 5.25 1.62
C HIS A 32 1.86 3.76 1.82
N THR A 33 1.15 3.40 2.88
CA THR A 33 0.65 2.04 3.11
C THR A 33 -0.85 2.06 3.34
N VAL A 34 -1.57 1.07 2.82
CA VAL A 34 -2.99 0.91 3.17
C VAL A 34 -3.13 0.58 4.66
N CYS A 35 -2.10 0.03 5.28
CA CYS A 35 -2.08 -0.29 6.69
C CYS A 35 -2.30 0.97 7.55
N GLU A 36 -1.72 2.10 7.17
CA GLU A 36 -1.89 3.40 7.84
C GLU A 36 -3.13 4.14 7.32
N GLU A 37 -3.27 4.29 6.00
CA GLU A 37 -4.34 5.06 5.37
C GLU A 37 -5.73 4.47 5.67
N ALA A 38 -5.84 3.13 5.76
CA ALA A 38 -7.07 2.46 6.14
C ALA A 38 -7.23 2.22 7.66
N ARG A 39 -6.27 2.69 8.48
CA ARG A 39 -6.26 2.52 9.95
C ARG A 39 -6.38 1.05 10.37
N CYS A 40 -5.55 0.20 9.76
CA CYS A 40 -5.63 -1.24 9.95
C CYS A 40 -5.30 -1.63 11.41
N PRO A 41 -6.18 -2.38 12.09
CA PRO A 41 -5.91 -2.86 13.44
C PRO A 41 -4.72 -3.85 13.49
N ASN A 42 -4.42 -4.55 12.40
CA ASN A 42 -3.43 -5.63 12.36
C ASN A 42 -2.00 -5.16 12.04
N LEU A 43 -1.77 -3.85 11.92
CA LEU A 43 -0.50 -3.22 11.51
C LEU A 43 0.73 -3.87 12.19
N MET A 44 0.69 -3.98 13.52
CA MET A 44 1.81 -4.51 14.32
C MET A 44 2.06 -5.99 14.06
N GLU A 45 1.00 -6.78 13.90
CA GLU A 45 1.11 -8.21 13.63
C GLU A 45 1.73 -8.45 12.25
N CYS A 46 1.30 -7.70 11.23
CA CYS A 46 1.85 -7.80 9.89
C CYS A 46 3.34 -7.42 9.84
N TYR A 47 3.72 -6.31 10.48
CA TYR A 47 5.11 -5.85 10.49
C TYR A 47 6.05 -6.83 11.21
N SER A 48 5.65 -7.38 12.36
CA SER A 48 6.45 -8.40 13.06
C SER A 48 6.63 -9.68 12.24
N LYS A 49 5.66 -10.03 11.37
CA LYS A 49 5.75 -11.13 10.40
C LYS A 49 6.49 -10.76 9.10
N LYS A 50 7.13 -9.59 9.04
CA LYS A 50 7.85 -9.09 7.85
C LYS A 50 6.95 -9.02 6.62
N THR A 51 5.74 -8.48 6.80
CA THR A 51 4.75 -8.25 5.75
C THR A 51 4.22 -6.81 5.82
N ALA A 52 4.14 -6.15 4.67
CA ALA A 52 3.51 -4.83 4.55
C ALA A 52 2.73 -4.72 3.25
N THR A 53 1.75 -3.82 3.24
CA THR A 53 0.92 -3.53 2.06
C THR A 53 1.11 -2.08 1.63
N PHE A 54 1.84 -1.89 0.53
CA PHE A 54 2.12 -0.58 -0.05
C PHE A 54 0.90 -0.07 -0.80
N LEU A 55 0.59 1.22 -0.62
CA LEU A 55 -0.41 1.95 -1.38
C LEU A 55 0.33 2.85 -2.38
N ILE A 56 0.42 2.41 -3.63
CA ILE A 56 1.10 3.14 -4.71
C ILE A 56 0.15 4.14 -5.39
N LEU A 57 0.70 4.99 -6.25
CA LEU A 57 -0.01 6.06 -6.98
C LEU A 57 -0.53 7.19 -6.08
N GLY A 58 0.09 7.35 -4.91
CA GLY A 58 -0.25 8.35 -3.90
C GLY A 58 -1.41 7.94 -2.97
N LYS A 59 -1.88 8.90 -2.17
CA LYS A 59 -2.92 8.68 -1.14
C LYS A 59 -4.33 9.14 -1.51
N TYR A 60 -4.48 9.86 -2.62
CA TYR A 60 -5.77 10.43 -3.06
C TYR A 60 -6.42 9.53 -4.12
N CYS A 61 -7.59 9.00 -3.80
CA CYS A 61 -8.37 8.18 -4.71
C CYS A 61 -9.38 9.01 -5.51
N THR A 62 -9.52 8.71 -6.80
CA THR A 62 -10.55 9.30 -7.69
C THR A 62 -11.95 8.79 -7.38
N ARG A 63 -12.08 7.68 -6.65
CA ARG A 63 -13.35 7.00 -6.34
C ARG A 63 -13.74 7.11 -4.87
N HIS A 64 -15.05 6.98 -4.61
CA HIS A 64 -15.68 7.24 -3.32
C HIS A 64 -16.41 6.01 -2.75
N CYS A 65 -15.72 4.88 -2.63
CA CYS A 65 -16.28 3.68 -1.98
C CYS A 65 -16.68 4.01 -0.53
N LEU A 66 -17.96 3.79 -0.17
CA LEU A 66 -18.53 4.22 1.12
C LEU A 66 -17.85 3.60 2.36
N PHE A 67 -17.24 2.43 2.20
CA PHE A 67 -16.53 1.72 3.28
C PHE A 67 -15.05 2.10 3.37
N CYS A 68 -14.47 2.69 2.33
CA CYS A 68 -13.03 2.88 2.22
C CYS A 68 -12.59 4.12 3.00
N ASN A 69 -11.56 3.99 3.83
CA ASN A 69 -11.05 5.09 4.65
C ASN A 69 -9.96 5.93 3.96
N VAL A 70 -9.41 5.47 2.82
CA VAL A 70 -8.41 6.21 2.03
C VAL A 70 -8.92 7.59 1.64
N GLU A 71 -8.04 8.59 1.59
CA GLU A 71 -8.39 9.97 1.27
C GLU A 71 -8.93 10.08 -0.17
N LYS A 72 -9.97 10.89 -0.37
CA LYS A 72 -10.60 11.06 -1.70
C LYS A 72 -10.31 12.47 -2.16
N GLY A 73 -9.96 12.62 -3.43
CA GLY A 73 -9.61 13.92 -3.98
C GLY A 73 -8.86 13.81 -5.29
N THR A 74 -8.35 14.95 -5.74
CA THR A 74 -7.53 15.03 -6.96
C THR A 74 -6.18 14.36 -6.72
N PRO A 75 -5.80 13.36 -7.54
CA PRO A 75 -4.50 12.73 -7.44
C PRO A 75 -3.35 13.72 -7.67
N LEU A 76 -2.19 13.42 -7.08
CA LEU A 76 -0.93 14.10 -7.37
C LEU A 76 -0.33 13.58 -8.69
N PRO A 77 0.60 14.34 -9.30
CA PRO A 77 1.35 13.85 -10.46
C PRO A 77 1.98 12.47 -10.20
N LEU A 78 2.03 11.64 -11.24
CA LEU A 78 2.66 10.33 -11.17
C LEU A 78 4.16 10.48 -10.87
N GLU A 79 4.65 9.74 -9.88
CA GLU A 79 6.07 9.69 -9.53
C GLU A 79 6.70 8.45 -10.16
N GLU A 80 7.56 8.65 -11.17
CA GLU A 80 8.21 7.55 -11.91
C GLU A 80 9.21 6.75 -11.06
N ASP A 81 9.70 7.32 -9.96
CA ASP A 81 10.68 6.72 -9.07
C ASP A 81 10.04 5.89 -7.92
N GLU A 82 8.73 6.01 -7.71
CA GLU A 82 7.97 5.28 -6.69
C GLU A 82 8.23 3.75 -6.73
N PRO A 83 8.30 3.08 -7.90
CA PRO A 83 8.62 1.66 -7.96
C PRO A 83 9.96 1.29 -7.32
N TRP A 84 10.97 2.14 -7.49
CA TRP A 84 12.28 1.93 -6.90
C TRP A 84 12.26 2.18 -5.39
N ARG A 85 11.58 3.25 -4.95
CA ARG A 85 11.41 3.56 -3.52
C ARG A 85 10.67 2.42 -2.80
N VAL A 86 9.63 1.84 -3.39
CA VAL A 86 8.95 0.65 -2.84
C VAL A 86 9.89 -0.55 -2.74
N ALA A 87 10.66 -0.86 -3.79
CA ALA A 87 11.61 -1.96 -3.75
C ALA A 87 12.69 -1.76 -2.67
N GLN A 88 13.16 -0.51 -2.48
CA GLN A 88 14.09 -0.15 -1.41
C GLN A 88 13.46 -0.34 -0.03
N ALA A 89 12.20 0.08 0.17
CA ALA A 89 11.50 -0.14 1.42
C ALA A 89 11.36 -1.63 1.76
N VAL A 90 11.04 -2.46 0.76
CA VAL A 90 10.99 -3.93 0.92
C VAL A 90 12.33 -4.48 1.41
N ALA A 91 13.43 -4.01 0.82
CA ALA A 91 14.79 -4.42 1.20
C ALA A 91 15.16 -3.98 2.61
N GLU A 92 14.98 -2.69 2.93
CA GLU A 92 15.34 -2.10 4.22
C GLU A 92 14.52 -2.69 5.38
N LEU A 93 13.26 -3.04 5.16
CA LEU A 93 12.41 -3.70 6.16
C LEU A 93 12.65 -5.22 6.28
N GLY A 94 13.35 -5.80 5.31
CA GLY A 94 13.56 -7.24 5.20
C GLY A 94 12.24 -8.01 5.06
N LEU A 95 11.33 -7.51 4.22
CA LEU A 95 10.01 -8.15 4.06
C LEU A 95 10.13 -9.50 3.35
N LYS A 96 9.43 -10.51 3.88
CA LYS A 96 9.29 -11.82 3.23
C LYS A 96 8.14 -11.85 2.22
N HIS A 97 7.15 -11.00 2.46
CA HIS A 97 5.96 -10.88 1.63
C HIS A 97 5.59 -9.40 1.49
N ALA A 98 5.47 -8.93 0.25
CA ALA A 98 5.06 -7.56 -0.06
C ALA A 98 3.74 -7.61 -0.83
N VAL A 99 2.72 -6.93 -0.30
CA VAL A 99 1.46 -6.70 -1.02
C VAL A 99 1.52 -5.31 -1.64
N VAL A 100 1.14 -5.19 -2.90
CA VAL A 100 1.05 -3.91 -3.61
C VAL A 100 -0.40 -3.68 -3.98
N THR A 101 -0.95 -2.56 -3.53
CA THR A 101 -2.28 -2.07 -3.93
C THR A 101 -2.17 -0.60 -4.28
N SER A 102 -3.22 0.00 -4.81
CA SER A 102 -3.21 1.41 -5.20
C SER A 102 -4.52 2.09 -4.85
N VAL A 103 -4.47 3.42 -4.85
CA VAL A 103 -5.67 4.21 -5.10
C VAL A 103 -6.13 4.01 -6.55
N THR A 104 -7.41 4.30 -6.82
CA THR A 104 -7.85 4.36 -8.21
C THR A 104 -7.38 5.65 -8.86
N ARG A 105 -6.86 5.55 -10.08
CA ARG A 105 -6.32 6.64 -10.91
C ARG A 105 -7.05 6.71 -12.24
N ASP A 106 -8.34 7.03 -12.19
CA ASP A 106 -9.16 7.19 -13.42
C ASP A 106 -8.67 8.38 -14.30
N ASP A 107 -7.73 9.20 -13.79
CA ASP A 107 -7.05 10.26 -14.52
C ASP A 107 -5.89 9.77 -15.43
N LEU A 108 -5.39 8.55 -15.21
CA LEU A 108 -4.30 7.96 -16.00
C LEU A 108 -4.86 7.12 -17.16
N PRO A 109 -4.21 7.11 -18.35
CA PRO A 109 -4.70 6.39 -19.52
C PRO A 109 -4.88 4.87 -19.32
N ASP A 110 -4.05 4.25 -18.49
CA ASP A 110 -4.08 2.81 -18.17
C ASP A 110 -4.57 2.54 -16.74
N GLY A 111 -5.13 3.55 -16.07
CA GLY A 111 -5.54 3.46 -14.67
C GLY A 111 -4.40 3.21 -13.67
N GLY A 112 -3.13 3.33 -14.09
CA GLY A 112 -1.94 3.05 -13.30
C GLY A 112 -1.44 1.61 -13.38
N ALA A 113 -1.95 0.78 -14.29
CA ALA A 113 -1.55 -0.62 -14.42
C ALA A 113 -0.04 -0.80 -14.72
N SER A 114 0.53 0.07 -15.57
CA SER A 114 1.97 0.08 -15.85
C SER A 114 2.82 0.29 -14.59
N GLN A 115 2.34 1.10 -13.64
CA GLN A 115 3.02 1.34 -12.37
C GLN A 115 3.06 0.07 -11.51
N PHE A 116 1.96 -0.70 -11.43
CA PHE A 116 1.98 -2.01 -10.77
C PHE A 116 3.05 -2.91 -11.38
N GLY A 117 3.08 -3.01 -12.71
CA GLY A 117 4.10 -3.79 -13.41
C GLY A 117 5.53 -3.34 -13.08
N ALA A 118 5.76 -2.02 -13.02
CA ALA A 118 7.06 -1.45 -12.66
C ALA A 118 7.46 -1.80 -11.23
N VAL A 119 6.55 -1.68 -10.26
CA VAL A 119 6.78 -2.01 -8.85
C VAL A 119 7.12 -3.49 -8.69
N ILE A 120 6.34 -4.40 -9.30
CA ILE A 120 6.59 -5.85 -9.22
C ILE A 120 8.00 -6.17 -9.74
N ARG A 121 8.39 -5.60 -10.89
CA ARG A 121 9.73 -5.81 -11.47
C ARG A 121 10.83 -5.26 -10.58
N ALA A 122 10.64 -4.06 -10.02
CA ALA A 122 11.60 -3.44 -9.12
C ALA A 122 11.80 -4.28 -7.84
N ILE A 123 10.72 -4.74 -7.21
CA ILE A 123 10.78 -5.59 -6.02
C ILE A 123 11.52 -6.88 -6.33
N ARG A 124 11.13 -7.60 -7.40
CA ARG A 124 11.77 -8.88 -7.76
C ARG A 124 13.25 -8.72 -8.09
N ARG A 125 13.65 -7.61 -8.72
CA ARG A 125 15.04 -7.33 -9.07
C ARG A 125 15.92 -7.08 -7.83
N LEU A 126 15.40 -6.36 -6.85
CA LEU A 126 16.17 -5.98 -5.66
C LEU A 126 16.04 -7.00 -4.51
N ASN A 127 14.97 -7.81 -4.51
CA ASN A 127 14.58 -8.67 -3.40
C ASN A 127 14.16 -10.06 -3.89
N GLU A 128 15.11 -10.85 -4.42
CA GLU A 128 14.85 -12.16 -5.06
C GLU A 128 14.12 -13.18 -4.17
N GLY A 129 14.21 -13.04 -2.84
CA GLY A 129 13.55 -13.92 -1.86
C GLY A 129 12.17 -13.44 -1.39
N THR A 130 11.72 -12.26 -1.81
CA THR A 130 10.44 -11.69 -1.38
C THR A 130 9.32 -12.09 -2.32
N THR A 131 8.26 -12.65 -1.75
CA THR A 131 7.02 -12.92 -2.50
C THR A 131 6.23 -11.63 -2.71
N VAL A 132 5.59 -11.48 -3.88
CA VAL A 132 4.82 -10.29 -4.24
C VAL A 132 3.39 -10.69 -4.57
N GLU A 133 2.43 -10.06 -3.86
CA GLU A 133 1.00 -10.14 -4.14
C GLU A 133 0.51 -8.77 -4.62
N VAL A 134 -0.48 -8.76 -5.51
CA VAL A 134 -1.11 -7.52 -5.98
C VAL A 134 -2.62 -7.53 -5.76
N LEU A 135 -3.12 -6.43 -5.21
CA LEU A 135 -4.55 -6.13 -5.11
C LEU A 135 -4.81 -4.90 -6.00
N ILE A 136 -5.19 -5.16 -7.24
CA ILE A 136 -5.40 -4.14 -8.27
C ILE A 136 -6.82 -3.56 -8.23
N PRO A 137 -7.03 -2.31 -8.69
CA PRO A 137 -8.36 -1.84 -9.05
C PRO A 137 -8.89 -2.57 -10.30
N ASP A 138 -10.14 -2.29 -10.68
CA ASP A 138 -10.76 -2.91 -11.85
C ASP A 138 -10.23 -2.43 -13.21
N PHE A 139 -9.42 -1.36 -13.23
CA PHE A 139 -8.97 -0.65 -14.44
C PHE A 139 -10.11 -0.35 -15.43
N GLN A 140 -11.32 -0.10 -14.92
CA GLN A 140 -12.55 0.08 -15.70
C GLN A 140 -12.87 -1.10 -16.64
N GLY A 141 -12.34 -2.30 -16.37
CA GLY A 141 -12.48 -3.47 -17.21
C GLY A 141 -11.61 -3.45 -18.48
N SER A 142 -10.59 -2.60 -18.56
CA SER A 142 -9.67 -2.56 -19.69
C SER A 142 -8.79 -3.82 -19.75
N GLU A 143 -9.01 -4.67 -20.75
CA GLU A 143 -8.14 -5.83 -20.99
C GLU A 143 -6.71 -5.41 -21.35
N ASP A 144 -6.53 -4.30 -22.06
CA ASP A 144 -5.21 -3.82 -22.46
C ASP A 144 -4.37 -3.38 -21.25
N ALA A 145 -5.02 -2.85 -20.20
CA ALA A 145 -4.34 -2.55 -18.93
C ALA A 145 -3.89 -3.82 -18.18
N LEU A 146 -4.48 -4.98 -18.47
CA LEU A 146 -4.17 -6.26 -17.81
C LEU A 146 -3.13 -7.11 -18.56
N ARG A 147 -2.65 -6.66 -19.73
CA ARG A 147 -1.73 -7.40 -20.59
C ARG A 147 -0.26 -7.15 -20.28
#